data_AF-A0A931QHY4-F1
#
_entry.id   AF-A0A931QHY4-F1
#
_cell.length_a   1.000
_cell.length_b   1.000
_cell.length_c   1.000
_cell.angle_alpha   90.00
_cell.angle_beta   90.00
_cell.angle_gamma   90.00
#
_symmetry.space_group_name_H-M   'P 1'
#
loop_
_entity.id
_entity.type
_entity.pdbx_description
1 polymer ?
#
loop_
_entity_poly.entity_id
_entity_poly.type
_entity_poly.pdbx_seq_one_letter_code
_entity_poly.pdbx_strand_id
1 'polypeptide(L)'
;KMLANYKIEEHSWAPFDPKAVAYTHRALALWNLGFIEQAHQIIHLQMDHAQQLTPANIAMAHLGACSFYINMHAPEALLENAEAMLQIGTEQQLPSFLAWGNLYRGIACIQQEKYDEGIALLTRSVGDYLASGTHSSLGQYLGFLAIAYAESGSFAQALTTIEDALGAATEEPMNHPEIYRVRADILSKQPNADADLVEKSYREAIAVAQHCHSRMQELRAVTRLGQWLQSRGGVAEAQALLAPLYATFTEGLDTYDLRQAKSLLDKLPTASSRS
;
A
#
# COMPACT_ATOMS: atom_id res chain seq x y z
N LYS A 1 -10.57 -17.86 -16.33
CA LYS A 1 -11.42 -18.23 -17.49
C LYS A 1 -11.78 -17.02 -18.35
N MET A 2 -12.19 -15.88 -17.79
CA MET A 2 -12.58 -14.68 -18.57
C MET A 2 -11.46 -14.17 -19.52
N LEU A 3 -10.21 -14.06 -19.05
CA LEU A 3 -9.10 -13.54 -19.86
C LEU A 3 -8.67 -14.45 -21.03
N ALA A 4 -8.98 -15.75 -20.99
CA ALA A 4 -8.50 -16.72 -21.99
C ALA A 4 -9.26 -16.61 -23.32
N ASN A 5 -10.46 -16.02 -23.31
CA ASN A 5 -11.32 -15.86 -24.49
C ASN A 5 -11.46 -14.38 -24.90
N TYR A 6 -10.61 -13.50 -24.37
CA TYR A 6 -10.70 -12.06 -24.60
C TYR A 6 -10.25 -11.68 -26.02
N LYS A 7 -11.06 -10.86 -26.71
CA LYS A 7 -10.71 -10.26 -28.01
C LYS A 7 -10.85 -8.74 -27.94
N ILE A 8 -9.77 -8.02 -28.21
CA ILE A 8 -9.71 -6.54 -28.13
C ILE A 8 -10.81 -5.90 -28.98
N GLU A 9 -11.08 -6.44 -30.17
CA GLU A 9 -12.08 -5.95 -31.12
C GLU A 9 -13.51 -5.91 -30.55
N GLU A 10 -13.84 -6.78 -29.59
CA GLU A 10 -15.17 -6.88 -28.98
C GLU A 10 -15.40 -5.80 -27.89
N HIS A 11 -14.36 -5.01 -27.56
CA HIS A 11 -14.35 -4.08 -26.42
C HIS A 11 -13.91 -2.66 -26.77
N SER A 12 -13.97 -2.26 -28.05
CA SER A 12 -13.57 -0.92 -28.51
C SER A 12 -14.42 0.24 -27.94
N TRP A 13 -15.54 -0.07 -27.28
CA TRP A 13 -16.42 0.90 -26.63
C TRP A 13 -15.93 1.33 -25.24
N ALA A 14 -15.05 0.55 -24.61
CA ALA A 14 -14.54 0.86 -23.28
C ALA A 14 -13.47 1.95 -23.37
N PRO A 15 -13.45 2.93 -22.46
CA PRO A 15 -12.44 4.00 -22.47
C PRO A 15 -11.02 3.46 -22.23
N PHE A 16 -10.92 2.31 -21.56
CA PHE A 16 -9.69 1.56 -21.34
C PHE A 16 -9.94 0.08 -21.62
N ASP A 17 -8.90 -0.61 -22.11
CA ASP A 17 -8.93 -2.02 -22.43
C ASP A 17 -9.27 -2.85 -21.17
N PRO A 18 -10.40 -3.58 -21.15
CA PRO A 18 -10.82 -4.31 -19.97
C PRO A 18 -9.82 -5.36 -19.48
N LYS A 19 -9.01 -5.93 -20.38
CA LYS A 19 -7.98 -6.90 -20.01
C LYS A 19 -6.82 -6.23 -19.28
N ALA A 20 -6.38 -5.05 -19.72
CA ALA A 20 -5.39 -4.24 -19.01
C ALA A 20 -5.87 -3.91 -17.58
N VAL A 21 -7.11 -3.45 -17.42
CA VAL A 21 -7.69 -3.12 -16.11
C VAL A 21 -7.85 -4.37 -15.22
N ALA A 22 -8.27 -5.50 -15.80
CA ALA A 22 -8.43 -6.76 -15.07
C ALA A 22 -7.09 -7.30 -14.53
N TYR A 23 -5.97 -7.03 -15.20
CA TYR A 23 -4.66 -7.41 -14.67
C TYR A 23 -4.33 -6.65 -13.39
N THR A 24 -4.60 -5.33 -13.31
CA THR A 24 -4.39 -4.54 -12.09
C THR A 24 -5.10 -5.16 -10.89
N HIS A 25 -6.40 -5.43 -11.04
CA HIS A 25 -7.18 -6.03 -9.95
C HIS A 25 -6.70 -7.44 -9.58
N ARG A 26 -6.28 -8.23 -10.57
CA ARG A 26 -5.73 -9.56 -10.31
C ARG A 26 -4.40 -9.49 -9.56
N ALA A 27 -3.50 -8.56 -9.92
CA ALA A 27 -2.24 -8.36 -9.22
C ALA A 27 -2.48 -7.94 -7.77
N LEU A 28 -3.38 -6.98 -7.53
CA LEU A 28 -3.73 -6.53 -6.17
C LEU A 28 -4.40 -7.64 -5.34
N ALA A 29 -5.28 -8.44 -5.94
CA ALA A 29 -5.91 -9.57 -5.26
C ALA A 29 -4.88 -10.65 -4.89
N LEU A 30 -3.99 -11.01 -5.82
CA LEU A 30 -2.89 -11.93 -5.55
C LEU A 30 -2.01 -11.41 -4.42
N TRP A 31 -1.59 -10.14 -4.50
CA TRP A 31 -0.79 -9.50 -3.47
C TRP A 31 -1.46 -9.60 -2.10
N ASN A 32 -2.73 -9.19 -1.97
CA ASN A 32 -3.46 -9.27 -0.70
C ASN A 32 -3.48 -10.70 -0.14
N LEU A 33 -3.57 -11.72 -0.99
CA LEU A 33 -3.56 -13.13 -0.58
C LEU A 33 -2.16 -13.69 -0.23
N GLY A 34 -1.10 -12.88 -0.28
CA GLY A 34 0.30 -13.32 -0.12
C GLY A 34 0.93 -13.90 -1.39
N PHE A 35 0.20 -13.79 -2.50
CA PHE A 35 0.50 -14.06 -3.91
C PHE A 35 1.59 -13.18 -4.56
N ILE A 36 2.68 -12.80 -3.89
CA ILE A 36 3.55 -11.68 -4.32
C ILE A 36 4.28 -11.88 -5.67
N GLU A 37 4.97 -12.99 -5.89
CA GLU A 37 5.67 -13.27 -7.15
C GLU A 37 4.67 -13.41 -8.30
N GLN A 38 3.53 -14.04 -8.05
CA GLN A 38 2.46 -14.13 -9.04
C GLN A 38 1.86 -12.75 -9.35
N ALA A 39 1.70 -11.88 -8.35
CA ALA A 39 1.23 -10.52 -8.55
C ALA A 39 2.19 -9.72 -9.45
N HIS A 40 3.50 -9.83 -9.21
CA HIS A 40 4.52 -9.23 -10.08
C HIS A 40 4.44 -9.73 -11.52
N GLN A 41 4.29 -11.05 -11.73
CA GLN A 41 4.11 -11.63 -13.07
C GLN A 41 2.89 -11.05 -13.78
N ILE A 42 1.79 -10.81 -13.06
CA ILE A 42 0.60 -10.17 -13.64
C ILE A 42 0.89 -8.72 -14.06
N ILE A 43 1.65 -7.95 -13.27
CA ILE A 43 2.05 -6.58 -13.66
C ILE A 43 2.92 -6.59 -14.93
N HIS A 44 3.83 -7.55 -15.09
CA HIS A 44 4.59 -7.69 -16.33
C HIS A 44 3.68 -8.01 -17.53
N LEU A 45 2.76 -8.97 -17.39
CA LEU A 45 1.79 -9.29 -18.44
C LEU A 45 0.87 -8.11 -18.80
N GLN A 46 0.57 -7.25 -17.82
CA GLN A 46 -0.17 -6.01 -18.04
C GLN A 46 0.62 -5.04 -18.90
N MET A 47 1.91 -4.82 -18.59
CA MET A 47 2.77 -3.93 -19.36
C MET A 47 2.93 -4.43 -20.80
N ASP A 48 3.24 -5.73 -20.98
CA ASP A 48 3.42 -6.34 -22.29
C ASP A 48 2.15 -6.22 -23.17
N HIS A 49 0.98 -6.39 -22.56
CA HIS A 49 -0.31 -6.21 -23.24
C HIS A 49 -0.57 -4.74 -23.56
N ALA A 50 -0.30 -3.83 -22.63
CA ALA A 50 -0.57 -2.41 -22.80
C ALA A 50 0.30 -1.74 -23.87
N GLN A 51 1.53 -2.21 -24.08
CA GLN A 51 2.43 -1.70 -25.13
C GLN A 51 1.86 -1.85 -26.56
N GLN A 52 0.87 -2.72 -26.75
CA GLN A 52 0.20 -2.94 -28.03
C GLN A 52 -1.05 -2.05 -28.20
N LEU A 53 -1.35 -1.20 -27.21
CA LEU A 53 -2.57 -0.38 -27.15
C LEU A 53 -2.26 1.11 -27.30
N THR A 54 -3.28 1.94 -27.14
CA THR A 54 -3.15 3.40 -27.22
C THR A 54 -2.30 3.96 -26.06
N PRO A 55 -1.68 5.15 -26.22
CA PRO A 55 -0.94 5.79 -25.13
C PRO A 55 -1.74 5.94 -23.82
N ALA A 56 -3.05 6.22 -23.91
CA ALA A 56 -3.92 6.28 -22.74
C ALA A 56 -4.03 4.93 -21.99
N ASN A 57 -4.01 3.80 -22.71
CA ASN A 57 -3.98 2.47 -22.10
C ASN A 57 -2.62 2.17 -21.47
N ILE A 58 -1.52 2.64 -22.06
CA ILE A 58 -0.18 2.54 -21.46
C ILE A 58 -0.13 3.33 -20.15
N ALA A 59 -0.64 4.58 -20.15
CA ALA A 59 -0.74 5.38 -18.92
C ALA A 59 -1.63 4.73 -17.86
N MET A 60 -2.75 4.13 -18.25
CA MET A 60 -3.61 3.35 -17.35
C MET A 60 -2.90 2.12 -16.79
N ALA A 61 -2.07 1.47 -17.59
CA ALA A 61 -1.26 0.36 -17.11
C ALA A 61 -0.24 0.85 -16.06
N HIS A 62 0.45 1.96 -16.31
CA HIS A 62 1.35 2.56 -15.30
C HIS A 62 0.61 2.95 -14.02
N LEU A 63 -0.62 3.47 -14.12
CA LEU A 63 -1.48 3.71 -12.96
C LEU A 63 -1.70 2.43 -12.15
N GLY A 64 -2.05 1.32 -12.80
CA GLY A 64 -2.22 0.03 -12.13
C GLY A 64 -0.94 -0.51 -11.50
N ALA A 65 0.21 -0.32 -12.15
CA ALA A 65 1.52 -0.67 -11.61
C ALA A 65 1.85 0.19 -10.36
N CYS A 66 1.58 1.49 -10.39
CA CYS A 66 1.71 2.36 -9.21
C CYS A 66 0.85 1.85 -8.06
N SER A 67 -0.42 1.53 -8.29
CA SER A 67 -1.31 0.97 -7.27
C SER A 67 -0.79 -0.33 -6.64
N PHE A 68 -0.01 -1.12 -7.38
CA PHE A 68 0.68 -2.29 -6.85
C PHE A 68 1.97 -1.92 -6.09
N TYR A 69 2.84 -1.09 -6.67
CA TYR A 69 4.15 -0.75 -6.09
C TYR A 69 4.08 0.15 -4.85
N ILE A 70 3.05 0.99 -4.70
CA ILE A 70 2.79 1.69 -3.43
C ILE A 70 2.66 0.69 -2.28
N ASN A 71 2.00 -0.44 -2.56
CA ASN A 71 1.81 -1.46 -1.56
C ASN A 71 3.15 -2.14 -1.34
N MET A 72 3.86 -2.60 -2.35
CA MET A 72 5.15 -3.31 -2.20
C MET A 72 6.28 -2.55 -1.46
N HIS A 73 6.11 -1.26 -1.15
CA HIS A 73 7.16 -0.40 -0.61
C HIS A 73 8.40 -0.42 -1.51
N ALA A 74 8.16 -0.28 -2.81
CA ALA A 74 9.15 -0.30 -3.88
C ALA A 74 9.23 1.10 -4.52
N PRO A 75 9.85 2.09 -3.84
CA PRO A 75 9.79 3.48 -4.24
C PRO A 75 10.40 3.76 -5.63
N GLU A 76 11.42 3.01 -6.04
CA GLU A 76 12.06 3.17 -7.34
C GLU A 76 11.10 2.78 -8.47
N ALA A 77 10.48 1.59 -8.35
CA ALA A 77 9.50 1.11 -9.33
C ALA A 77 8.24 1.99 -9.34
N LEU A 78 7.81 2.47 -8.17
CA LEU A 78 6.70 3.41 -8.05
C LEU A 78 7.01 4.72 -8.78
N LEU A 79 8.20 5.28 -8.58
CA LEU A 79 8.61 6.54 -9.21
C LEU A 79 8.75 6.38 -10.73
N GLU A 80 9.37 5.30 -11.21
CA GLU A 80 9.52 5.01 -12.64
C GLU A 80 8.15 4.97 -13.35
N ASN A 81 7.18 4.28 -12.76
CA ASN A 81 5.83 4.19 -13.33
C ASN A 81 5.08 5.53 -13.24
N ALA A 82 5.26 6.29 -12.15
CA ALA A 82 4.68 7.61 -12.01
C ALA A 82 5.24 8.58 -13.06
N GLU A 83 6.55 8.57 -13.31
CA GLU A 83 7.22 9.41 -14.31
C GLU A 83 6.79 9.06 -15.74
N ALA A 84 6.71 7.77 -16.07
CA ALA A 84 6.19 7.33 -17.37
C ALA A 84 4.74 7.80 -17.59
N MET A 85 3.89 7.70 -16.56
CA MET A 85 2.52 8.20 -16.61
C MET A 85 2.45 9.72 -16.77
N LEU A 86 3.34 10.49 -16.10
CA LEU A 86 3.44 11.94 -16.24
C LEU A 86 3.86 12.35 -17.66
N GLN A 87 4.83 11.64 -18.23
CA GLN A 87 5.33 11.88 -19.58
C GLN A 87 4.19 11.70 -20.60
N ILE A 88 3.51 10.55 -20.56
CA ILE A 88 2.39 10.28 -21.45
C ILE A 88 1.26 11.29 -21.22
N GLY A 89 0.94 11.62 -19.97
CA GLY A 89 -0.08 12.60 -19.62
C GLY A 89 0.20 13.98 -20.23
N THR A 90 1.47 14.38 -20.30
CA THR A 90 1.89 15.65 -20.90
C THR A 90 1.81 15.60 -22.42
N GLU A 91 2.41 14.57 -23.04
CA GLU A 91 2.45 14.41 -24.50
C GLU A 91 1.05 14.27 -25.11
N GLN A 92 0.15 13.59 -24.40
CA GLN A 92 -1.21 13.29 -24.88
C GLN A 92 -2.27 14.26 -24.34
N GLN A 93 -1.87 15.26 -23.54
CA GLN A 93 -2.78 16.23 -22.91
C GLN A 93 -3.89 15.57 -22.08
N LEU A 94 -3.51 14.60 -21.23
CA LEU A 94 -4.41 13.85 -20.37
C LEU A 94 -4.24 14.28 -18.90
N PRO A 95 -4.99 15.30 -18.43
CA PRO A 95 -4.76 15.92 -17.12
C PRO A 95 -4.97 14.98 -15.93
N SER A 96 -5.86 13.98 -16.04
CA SER A 96 -6.06 12.99 -14.96
C SER A 96 -4.80 12.17 -14.68
N PHE A 97 -4.04 11.79 -15.73
CA PHE A 97 -2.78 11.07 -15.56
C PHE A 97 -1.68 11.95 -14.99
N LEU A 98 -1.71 13.26 -15.24
CA LEU A 98 -0.82 14.21 -14.57
C LEU A 98 -1.12 14.27 -13.06
N ALA A 99 -2.39 14.31 -12.68
CA ALA A 99 -2.80 14.32 -11.28
C ALA A 99 -2.35 13.04 -10.56
N TRP A 100 -2.65 11.86 -11.11
CA TRP A 100 -2.22 10.59 -10.53
C TRP A 100 -0.70 10.45 -10.48
N GLY A 101 0.02 10.84 -11.53
CA GLY A 101 1.48 10.78 -11.55
C GLY A 101 2.12 11.64 -10.45
N ASN A 102 1.58 12.82 -10.19
CA ASN A 102 2.07 13.67 -9.11
C ASN A 102 1.74 13.10 -7.71
N LEU A 103 0.55 12.51 -7.53
CA LEU A 103 0.20 11.80 -6.29
C LEU A 103 1.22 10.70 -5.98
N TYR A 104 1.47 9.80 -6.95
CA TYR A 104 2.40 8.69 -6.75
C TYR A 104 3.86 9.12 -6.62
N ARG A 105 4.27 10.18 -7.32
CA ARG A 105 5.60 10.77 -7.11
C ARG A 105 5.79 11.29 -5.69
N GLY A 106 4.79 11.97 -5.13
CA GLY A 106 4.81 12.41 -3.73
C GLY A 106 4.91 11.22 -2.76
N ILE A 107 4.16 10.15 -3.00
CA ILE A 107 4.23 8.92 -2.20
C ILE A 107 5.61 8.24 -2.31
N ALA A 108 6.21 8.20 -3.51
CA ALA A 108 7.55 7.67 -3.69
C ALA A 108 8.59 8.46 -2.90
N CYS A 109 8.48 9.79 -2.84
CA CYS A 109 9.34 10.62 -1.98
C CYS A 109 9.18 10.25 -0.49
N ILE A 110 7.94 10.03 -0.01
CA ILE A 110 7.67 9.62 1.37
C ILE A 110 8.29 8.25 1.66
N GLN A 111 8.16 7.28 0.75
CA GLN A 111 8.78 5.95 0.90
C GLN A 111 10.32 5.99 0.86
N GLN A 112 10.91 7.00 0.23
CA GLN A 112 12.36 7.28 0.26
C GLN A 112 12.78 8.14 1.46
N GLU A 113 11.89 8.36 2.43
CA GLU A 113 12.13 9.16 3.64
C GLU A 113 12.40 10.65 3.35
N LYS A 114 12.05 11.15 2.15
CA LYS A 114 12.12 12.57 1.76
C LYS A 114 10.82 13.26 2.18
N TYR A 115 10.56 13.31 3.48
CA TYR A 115 9.25 13.67 4.03
C TYR A 115 8.80 15.09 3.66
N ASP A 116 9.68 16.10 3.75
CA ASP A 116 9.30 17.49 3.43
C ASP A 116 8.88 17.66 1.96
N GLU A 117 9.65 17.07 1.04
CA GLU A 117 9.34 17.06 -0.39
C GLU A 117 8.05 16.28 -0.66
N GLY A 118 7.92 15.10 -0.06
CA GLY A 118 6.74 14.24 -0.17
C GLY A 118 5.47 14.92 0.33
N ILE A 119 5.51 15.59 1.48
CA ILE A 119 4.39 16.37 2.05
C ILE A 119 3.99 17.48 1.10
N ALA A 120 4.94 18.28 0.60
CA ALA A 120 4.64 19.40 -0.28
C ALA A 120 3.98 18.92 -1.59
N LEU A 121 4.54 17.89 -2.22
CA LEU A 121 4.01 17.32 -3.47
C LEU A 121 2.63 16.67 -3.26
N LEU A 122 2.50 15.82 -2.24
CA LEU A 122 1.28 15.05 -2.03
C LEU A 122 0.13 15.93 -1.54
N THR A 123 0.39 16.94 -0.69
CA THR A 123 -0.64 17.90 -0.25
C THR A 123 -1.21 18.68 -1.43
N ARG A 124 -0.34 19.21 -2.30
CA ARG A 124 -0.78 19.90 -3.52
C ARG A 124 -1.59 18.98 -4.42
N SER A 125 -1.09 17.77 -4.66
CA SER A 125 -1.71 16.81 -5.56
C SER A 125 -3.08 16.33 -5.05
N VAL A 126 -3.24 16.15 -3.73
CA VAL A 126 -4.55 15.84 -3.12
C VAL A 126 -5.52 17.02 -3.27
N GLY A 127 -5.05 18.26 -3.12
CA GLY A 127 -5.87 19.46 -3.36
C GLY A 127 -6.39 19.52 -4.80
N ASP A 128 -5.51 19.31 -5.78
CA ASP A 128 -5.87 19.28 -7.20
C ASP A 128 -6.82 18.10 -7.51
N TYR A 129 -6.61 16.94 -6.87
CA TYR A 129 -7.44 15.76 -7.00
C TYR A 129 -8.88 16.01 -6.52
N LEU A 130 -9.04 16.61 -5.35
CA LEU A 130 -10.35 16.98 -4.79
C LEU A 130 -11.04 18.06 -5.63
N ALA A 131 -10.30 19.07 -6.11
CA ALA A 131 -10.84 20.12 -6.97
C ALA A 131 -11.40 19.57 -8.31
N SER A 132 -10.90 18.42 -8.77
CA SER A 132 -11.42 17.72 -9.95
C SER A 132 -12.73 16.97 -9.72
N GLY A 133 -13.19 16.86 -8.46
CA GLY A 133 -14.36 16.06 -8.07
C GLY A 133 -14.09 14.56 -7.92
N THR A 134 -12.83 14.13 -8.05
CA THR A 134 -12.43 12.72 -7.90
C THR A 134 -12.12 12.40 -6.44
N HIS A 135 -12.63 11.27 -5.95
CA HIS A 135 -12.48 10.87 -4.54
C HIS A 135 -11.96 9.43 -4.36
N SER A 136 -11.74 8.68 -5.44
CA SER A 136 -11.28 7.29 -5.38
C SER A 136 -9.92 7.17 -4.70
N SER A 137 -9.74 6.20 -3.82
CA SER A 137 -8.52 5.97 -3.04
C SER A 137 -8.05 7.15 -2.16
N LEU A 138 -8.90 8.15 -1.91
CA LEU A 138 -8.52 9.34 -1.13
C LEU A 138 -7.97 8.98 0.26
N GLY A 139 -8.59 8.03 0.95
CA GLY A 139 -8.12 7.55 2.25
C GLY A 139 -6.69 7.00 2.20
N GLN A 140 -6.30 6.35 1.10
CA GLN A 140 -4.93 5.85 0.94
C GLN A 140 -3.91 6.98 0.81
N TYR A 141 -4.22 8.02 0.03
CA TYR A 141 -3.33 9.18 -0.13
C TYR A 141 -3.19 9.97 1.18
N LEU A 142 -4.29 10.16 1.91
CA LEU A 142 -4.26 10.75 3.25
C LEU A 142 -3.47 9.90 4.24
N GLY A 143 -3.54 8.57 4.15
CA GLY A 143 -2.71 7.66 4.96
C GLY A 143 -1.21 7.88 4.76
N PHE A 144 -0.74 8.08 3.53
CA PHE A 144 0.66 8.40 3.26
C PHE A 144 1.06 9.80 3.76
N LEU A 145 0.18 10.81 3.64
CA LEU A 145 0.42 12.12 4.27
C LEU A 145 0.55 12.00 5.79
N ALA A 146 -0.32 11.22 6.43
CA ALA A 146 -0.28 11.00 7.86
C ALA A 146 1.02 10.32 8.31
N ILE A 147 1.53 9.34 7.53
CA ILE A 147 2.87 8.76 7.74
C ILE A 147 3.92 9.87 7.73
N ALA A 148 3.97 10.67 6.65
CA ALA A 148 5.01 11.70 6.51
C ALA A 148 4.95 12.75 7.63
N TYR A 149 3.76 13.18 8.03
CA TYR A 149 3.62 14.09 9.18
C TYR A 149 4.14 13.48 10.48
N ALA A 150 3.89 12.19 10.72
CA ALA A 150 4.37 11.52 11.92
C ALA A 150 5.89 11.36 11.93
N GLU A 151 6.50 11.01 10.79
CA GLU A 151 7.95 10.91 10.67
C GLU A 151 8.65 12.28 10.82
N SER A 152 8.01 13.36 10.38
CA SER A 152 8.48 14.74 10.63
C SER A 152 8.13 15.27 12.04
N GLY A 153 7.60 14.44 12.94
CA GLY A 153 7.26 14.79 14.33
C GLY A 153 5.98 15.61 14.52
N SER A 154 5.22 15.87 13.44
CA SER A 154 3.95 16.60 13.44
C SER A 154 2.77 15.69 13.83
N PHE A 155 2.84 15.06 15.01
CA PHE A 155 1.89 14.01 15.42
C PHE A 155 0.42 14.45 15.48
N ALA A 156 0.15 15.68 15.90
CA ALA A 156 -1.23 16.18 15.95
C ALA A 156 -1.85 16.25 14.54
N GLN A 157 -1.07 16.73 13.58
CA GLN A 157 -1.50 16.79 12.18
C GLN A 157 -1.63 15.38 11.59
N ALA A 158 -0.69 14.48 11.88
CA ALA A 158 -0.77 13.08 11.47
C ALA A 158 -2.04 12.39 11.97
N LEU A 159 -2.42 12.61 13.23
CA LEU A 159 -3.66 12.05 13.81
C LEU A 159 -4.91 12.62 13.14
N THR A 160 -4.98 13.95 12.93
CA THR A 160 -6.12 14.52 12.20
C THR A 160 -6.22 13.93 10.79
N THR A 161 -5.10 13.86 10.06
CA THR A 161 -5.09 13.35 8.69
C THR A 161 -5.44 11.86 8.60
N ILE A 162 -5.04 11.03 9.57
CA ILE A 162 -5.41 9.60 9.54
C ILE A 162 -6.89 9.38 9.90
N GLU A 163 -7.50 10.24 10.72
CA GLU A 163 -8.94 10.19 10.95
C GLU A 163 -9.73 10.67 9.72
N ASP A 164 -9.26 11.70 9.02
CA ASP A 164 -9.81 12.10 7.72
C ASP A 164 -9.70 10.96 6.70
N ALA A 165 -8.59 10.21 6.71
CA ALA A 165 -8.40 9.03 5.86
C ALA A 165 -9.43 7.94 6.14
N LEU A 166 -9.73 7.67 7.41
CA LEU A 166 -10.77 6.70 7.82
C LEU A 166 -12.16 7.17 7.37
N GLY A 167 -12.47 8.46 7.51
CA GLY A 167 -13.73 9.04 7.05
C GLY A 167 -13.92 8.96 5.53
N ALA A 168 -12.85 9.21 4.77
CA ALA A 168 -12.84 9.13 3.31
C ALA A 168 -12.93 7.69 2.78
N ALA A 169 -12.49 6.70 3.57
CA ALA A 169 -12.42 5.31 3.12
C ALA A 169 -13.72 4.53 3.30
N THR A 170 -14.81 5.10 3.84
CA THR A 170 -16.03 4.36 4.21
C THR A 170 -16.62 3.47 3.11
N GLU A 171 -16.40 3.79 1.83
CA GLU A 171 -16.87 3.04 0.67
C GLU A 171 -15.86 2.01 0.10
N GLU A 172 -14.61 1.97 0.62
CA GLU A 172 -13.51 1.11 0.12
C GLU A 172 -12.90 0.22 1.22
N PRO A 173 -13.59 -0.84 1.69
CA PRO A 173 -13.17 -1.65 2.84
C PRO A 173 -11.78 -2.27 2.73
N MET A 174 -11.36 -2.59 1.51
CA MET A 174 -10.09 -3.27 1.23
C MET A 174 -8.84 -2.38 1.43
N ASN A 175 -9.01 -1.06 1.52
CA ASN A 175 -7.94 -0.11 1.87
C ASN A 175 -7.85 0.16 3.39
N HIS A 176 -8.79 -0.36 4.17
CA HIS A 176 -8.90 -0.05 5.61
C HIS A 176 -7.75 -0.55 6.47
N PRO A 177 -7.25 -1.80 6.31
CA PRO A 177 -6.33 -2.34 7.31
C PRO A 177 -5.03 -1.53 7.42
N GLU A 178 -4.49 -1.03 6.30
CA GLU A 178 -3.32 -0.15 6.32
C GLU A 178 -3.59 1.19 7.02
N ILE A 179 -4.77 1.80 6.86
CA ILE A 179 -5.10 3.06 7.52
C ILE A 179 -5.17 2.85 9.05
N TYR A 180 -5.80 1.76 9.51
CA TYR A 180 -5.82 1.39 10.93
C TYR A 180 -4.41 1.11 11.46
N ARG A 181 -3.57 0.42 10.68
CA ARG A 181 -2.18 0.15 11.04
C ARG A 181 -1.37 1.44 11.17
N VAL A 182 -1.51 2.37 10.23
CA VAL A 182 -0.84 3.68 10.27
C VAL A 182 -1.29 4.48 11.49
N ARG A 183 -2.58 4.46 11.85
CA ARG A 183 -3.05 5.10 13.09
C ARG A 183 -2.33 4.53 14.32
N ALA A 184 -2.20 3.21 14.40
CA ALA A 184 -1.47 2.56 15.49
C ALA A 184 0.03 2.93 15.51
N ASP A 185 0.68 3.00 14.35
CA ASP A 185 2.07 3.48 14.22
C ASP A 185 2.21 4.90 14.78
N ILE A 186 1.31 5.82 14.39
CA ILE A 186 1.32 7.22 14.83
C ILE A 186 1.19 7.29 16.35
N LEU A 187 0.22 6.57 16.92
CA LEU A 187 0.00 6.51 18.37
C LEU A 187 1.23 5.94 19.10
N SER A 188 1.87 4.92 18.54
CA SER A 188 3.04 4.26 19.15
C SER A 188 4.28 5.16 19.24
N LYS A 189 4.40 6.14 18.34
CA LYS A 189 5.54 7.07 18.25
C LYS A 189 5.39 8.31 19.15
N GLN A 190 4.23 8.51 19.76
CA GLN A 190 4.02 9.68 20.62
C GLN A 190 4.87 9.58 21.90
N PRO A 191 5.41 10.70 22.41
CA PRO A 191 6.21 10.69 23.64
C PRO A 191 5.51 10.11 24.88
N ASN A 192 4.18 10.23 24.94
CA ASN A 192 3.33 9.74 26.03
C ASN A 192 2.34 8.67 25.55
N ALA A 193 2.78 7.78 24.66
CA ALA A 193 1.93 6.75 24.07
C ALA A 193 1.27 5.86 25.13
N ASP A 194 -0.06 5.85 25.14
CA ASP A 194 -0.87 4.94 25.95
C ASP A 194 -0.69 3.50 25.43
N ALA A 195 -0.17 2.64 26.32
CA ALA A 195 0.18 1.27 25.99
C ALA A 195 -1.01 0.46 25.45
N ASP A 196 -2.14 0.57 26.14
CA ASP A 196 -3.34 -0.21 25.89
C ASP A 196 -4.02 0.27 24.62
N LEU A 197 -4.02 1.60 24.39
CA LEU A 197 -4.58 2.19 23.18
C LEU A 197 -3.79 1.80 21.92
N VAL A 198 -2.45 1.81 21.99
CA VAL A 198 -1.59 1.42 20.86
C VAL A 198 -1.81 -0.05 20.52
N GLU A 199 -1.78 -0.93 21.51
CA GLU A 199 -2.00 -2.36 21.30
C GLU A 199 -3.40 -2.63 20.73
N LYS A 200 -4.44 -2.02 21.31
CA LYS A 200 -5.81 -2.12 20.81
C LYS A 200 -5.90 -1.68 19.34
N SER A 201 -5.23 -0.58 18.98
CA SER A 201 -5.25 -0.04 17.61
C SER A 201 -4.60 -1.00 16.61
N TYR A 202 -3.48 -1.64 16.97
CA TYR A 202 -2.89 -2.68 16.12
C TYR A 202 -3.78 -3.91 15.99
N ARG A 203 -4.41 -4.35 17.09
CA ARG A 203 -5.34 -5.49 17.06
C ARG A 203 -6.57 -5.21 16.20
N GLU A 204 -7.05 -3.97 16.18
CA GLU A 204 -8.10 -3.53 15.26
C GLU A 204 -7.64 -3.62 13.80
N ALA A 205 -6.45 -3.14 13.48
CA ALA A 205 -5.87 -3.28 12.14
C ALA A 205 -5.78 -4.75 11.69
N ILE A 206 -5.35 -5.65 12.59
CA ILE A 206 -5.28 -7.10 12.34
C ILE A 206 -6.68 -7.67 12.09
N ALA A 207 -7.66 -7.33 12.92
CA ALA A 207 -9.03 -7.82 12.78
C ALA A 207 -9.65 -7.38 11.45
N VAL A 208 -9.42 -6.14 11.02
CA VAL A 208 -9.89 -5.63 9.73
C VAL A 208 -9.16 -6.31 8.56
N ALA A 209 -7.85 -6.55 8.66
CA ALA A 209 -7.10 -7.30 7.66
C ALA A 209 -7.63 -8.74 7.48
N GLN A 210 -7.91 -9.42 8.59
CA GLN A 210 -8.50 -10.75 8.59
C GLN A 210 -9.92 -10.77 7.99
N HIS A 211 -10.74 -9.77 8.32
CA HIS A 211 -12.08 -9.61 7.74
C HIS A 211 -12.03 -9.39 6.22
N CYS A 212 -11.04 -8.63 5.74
CA CYS A 212 -10.82 -8.39 4.31
C CYS A 212 -10.06 -9.54 3.61
N HIS A 213 -9.70 -10.61 4.34
CA HIS A 213 -8.86 -11.71 3.86
C HIS A 213 -7.52 -11.24 3.25
N SER A 214 -6.96 -10.13 3.76
CA SER A 214 -5.68 -9.60 3.32
C SER A 214 -4.55 -10.10 4.21
N ARG A 215 -3.89 -11.15 3.77
CA ARG A 215 -2.73 -11.75 4.44
C ARG A 215 -1.53 -10.80 4.48
N MET A 216 -1.29 -10.04 3.41
CA MET A 216 -0.17 -9.07 3.40
C MET A 216 -0.36 -7.94 4.40
N GLN A 217 -1.56 -7.38 4.47
CA GLN A 217 -1.84 -6.32 5.43
C GLN A 217 -1.91 -6.85 6.87
N GLU A 218 -2.39 -8.09 7.06
CA GLU A 218 -2.30 -8.79 8.35
C GLU A 218 -0.84 -8.96 8.78
N LEU A 219 0.04 -9.44 7.89
CA LEU A 219 1.46 -9.61 8.18
C LEU A 219 2.10 -8.30 8.64
N ARG A 220 1.79 -7.18 7.98
CA ARG A 220 2.30 -5.86 8.38
C ARG A 220 1.82 -5.47 9.76
N ALA A 221 0.52 -5.56 10.01
CA ALA A 221 -0.05 -5.17 11.30
C ALA A 221 0.48 -6.04 12.44
N VAL A 222 0.57 -7.37 12.24
CA VAL A 222 1.16 -8.31 13.21
C VAL A 222 2.64 -8.03 13.43
N THR A 223 3.40 -7.70 12.38
CA THR A 223 4.82 -7.36 12.51
C THR A 223 5.02 -6.09 13.34
N ARG A 224 4.21 -5.04 13.09
CA ARG A 224 4.26 -3.78 13.87
C ARG A 224 3.85 -4.01 15.33
N LEU A 225 2.78 -4.78 15.57
CA LEU A 225 2.39 -5.17 16.92
C LEU A 225 3.50 -5.99 17.61
N GLY A 226 4.13 -6.91 16.89
CA GLY A 226 5.23 -7.71 17.42
C GLY A 226 6.43 -6.86 17.83
N GLN A 227 6.78 -5.84 17.04
CA GLN A 227 7.82 -4.85 17.40
C GLN A 227 7.43 -4.08 18.67
N TRP A 228 6.17 -3.65 18.76
CA TRP A 228 5.64 -2.97 19.96
C TRP A 228 5.72 -3.85 21.21
N LEU A 229 5.21 -5.09 21.13
CA LEU A 229 5.24 -6.06 22.23
C LEU A 229 6.67 -6.38 22.64
N GLN A 230 7.58 -6.62 21.68
CA GLN A 230 9.00 -6.86 21.95
C GLN A 230 9.63 -5.72 22.76
N SER A 231 9.36 -4.46 22.38
CA SER A 231 9.91 -3.29 23.09
C SER A 231 9.44 -3.19 24.56
N ARG A 232 8.35 -3.86 24.90
CA ARG A 232 7.74 -3.92 26.24
C ARG A 232 7.94 -5.26 26.95
N GLY A 233 8.79 -6.15 26.42
CA GLY A 233 9.08 -7.46 27.01
C GLY A 233 8.09 -8.58 26.66
N GLY A 234 7.07 -8.30 25.84
CA GLY A 234 6.06 -9.25 25.34
C GLY A 234 6.56 -10.19 24.23
N VAL A 235 7.77 -10.73 24.39
CA VAL A 235 8.46 -11.53 23.37
C VAL A 235 7.70 -12.80 22.99
N ALA A 236 7.18 -13.52 23.98
CA ALA A 236 6.47 -14.79 23.75
C ALA A 236 5.17 -14.59 22.94
N GLU A 237 4.45 -13.50 23.21
CA GLU A 237 3.23 -13.17 22.48
C GLU A 237 3.54 -12.69 21.05
N ALA A 238 4.55 -11.82 20.89
CA ALA A 238 5.01 -11.40 19.56
C ALA A 238 5.38 -12.61 18.68
N GLN A 239 6.08 -13.60 19.26
CA GLN A 239 6.44 -14.84 18.57
C GLN A 239 5.21 -15.67 18.22
N ALA A 240 4.28 -15.84 19.16
CA ALA A 240 3.07 -16.63 18.98
C ALA A 240 2.15 -16.06 17.89
N LEU A 241 2.11 -14.73 17.74
CA LEU A 241 1.33 -14.06 16.70
C LEU A 241 2.02 -14.12 15.33
N LEU A 242 3.31 -13.78 15.24
CA LEU A 242 3.98 -13.60 13.95
C LEU A 242 4.46 -14.90 13.30
N ALA A 243 5.00 -15.84 14.09
CA ALA A 243 5.60 -17.06 13.56
C ALA A 243 4.63 -17.92 12.71
N PRO A 244 3.41 -18.25 13.17
CA PRO A 244 2.49 -19.06 12.36
C PRO A 244 2.06 -18.33 11.09
N LEU A 245 1.84 -17.01 11.15
CA LEU A 245 1.45 -16.22 9.98
C LEU A 245 2.58 -16.16 8.94
N TYR A 246 3.80 -15.86 9.36
CA TYR A 246 4.97 -15.83 8.48
C TYR A 246 5.19 -17.17 7.77
N ALA A 247 4.98 -18.30 8.48
CA ALA A 247 5.13 -19.63 7.91
C ALA A 247 4.12 -19.98 6.81
N THR A 248 3.04 -19.20 6.64
CA THR A 248 2.07 -19.40 5.55
C THR A 248 2.54 -18.83 4.20
N PHE A 249 3.58 -17.99 4.20
CA PHE A 249 4.13 -17.40 2.99
C PHE A 249 5.11 -18.35 2.31
N THR A 250 4.98 -18.48 0.99
CA THR A 250 5.82 -19.37 0.15
C THR A 250 6.56 -18.64 -0.96
N GLU A 251 6.22 -17.37 -1.21
CA GLU A 251 6.81 -16.53 -2.26
C GLU A 251 7.09 -15.11 -1.73
N GLY A 252 8.04 -14.41 -2.37
CA GLY A 252 8.38 -13.02 -2.05
C GLY A 252 9.07 -12.80 -0.70
N LEU A 253 9.76 -13.81 -0.15
CA LEU A 253 10.42 -13.74 1.18
C LEU A 253 11.51 -12.66 1.28
N ASP A 254 12.01 -12.18 0.15
CA ASP A 254 13.00 -11.11 0.01
C ASP A 254 12.40 -9.70 -0.09
N THR A 255 11.08 -9.59 -0.16
CA THR A 255 10.35 -8.31 -0.23
C THR A 255 10.36 -7.58 1.11
N TYR A 256 10.10 -6.27 1.09
CA TYR A 256 10.26 -5.40 2.27
C TYR A 256 9.54 -5.95 3.51
N ASP A 257 8.24 -6.23 3.44
CA ASP A 257 7.47 -6.65 4.61
C ASP A 257 7.90 -8.01 5.16
N LEU A 258 8.15 -8.98 4.28
CA LEU A 258 8.59 -10.31 4.70
C LEU A 258 10.00 -10.29 5.29
N ARG A 259 10.89 -9.42 4.81
CA ARG A 259 12.18 -9.19 5.46
C ARG A 259 12.02 -8.53 6.83
N GLN A 260 11.10 -7.59 6.99
CA GLN A 260 10.83 -6.95 8.28
C GLN A 260 10.26 -7.96 9.29
N ALA A 261 9.31 -8.79 8.87
CA ALA A 261 8.75 -9.87 9.68
C ALA A 261 9.83 -10.88 10.09
N LYS A 262 10.66 -11.32 9.13
CA LYS A 262 11.77 -12.23 9.39
C LYS A 262 12.81 -11.64 10.35
N SER A 263 13.20 -10.39 10.13
CA SER A 263 14.13 -9.66 11.00
C SER A 263 13.63 -9.57 12.45
N LEU A 264 12.31 -9.40 12.64
CA LEU A 264 11.71 -9.47 13.97
C LEU A 264 11.79 -10.89 14.54
N LEU A 265 11.34 -11.91 13.79
CA LEU A 265 11.38 -13.32 14.23
C LEU A 265 12.80 -13.77 14.62
N ASP A 266 13.83 -13.36 13.88
CA ASP A 266 15.22 -13.70 14.17
C ASP A 266 15.71 -13.07 15.49
N LYS A 267 15.04 -12.01 15.98
CA LYS A 267 15.29 -11.35 17.29
C LYS A 267 14.40 -11.87 18.41
N LEU A 268 13.38 -12.67 18.10
CA LEU A 268 12.48 -13.25 19.09
C LEU A 268 12.97 -14.67 19.42
N PRO A 269 13.48 -14.93 20.64
CA PRO A 269 13.91 -16.27 21.03
C PRO A 269 12.78 -17.28 20.87
N THR A 270 13.04 -18.38 20.15
CA THR A 270 12.16 -19.54 20.15
C THR A 270 12.14 -20.14 21.55
N ALA A 271 10.95 -20.37 22.11
CA ALA A 271 10.79 -21.08 23.38
C ALA A 271 11.20 -22.56 23.24
N SER A 272 12.50 -22.85 23.24
CA SER A 272 13.19 -24.15 23.42
C SER A 272 14.71 -23.86 23.29
N SER A 273 15.55 -23.86 24.32
CA SER A 273 15.81 -24.94 25.27
C SER A 273 15.98 -24.44 26.71
N ARG A 274 15.02 -24.72 27.59
CA ARG A 274 15.34 -25.00 29.00
C ARG A 274 15.29 -26.52 29.15
N SER A 275 16.45 -27.16 29.05
CA SER A 275 16.72 -28.48 29.61
C SER A 275 17.25 -28.32 31.02
#